data_AF-A0A327S9J9-F1
#
_entry.id   AF-A0A327S9J9-F1
#
_cell.length_a   1.000
_cell.length_b   1.000
_cell.length_c   1.000
_cell.angle_alpha   90.00
_cell.angle_beta   90.00
_cell.angle_gamma   90.00
#
_symmetry.space_group_name_H-M   'P 1'
#
loop_
_entity.id
_entity.type
_entity.pdbx_description
1 polymer ?
#
loop_
_entity_poly.entity_id
_entity_poly.type
_entity_poly.pdbx_seq_one_letter_code
_entity_poly.pdbx_strand_id
1 'polypeptide(L)'
;MKLETIVTTLSMIAAASVFLYLKKRYNQRLWNEAMANPDHQLQTGSFIFSKRNEVQSKEIHYSIFKVVRIDGEYVKLSNIRQFPGKGNSVNTNFLMTAEHYESIKNNIQQVVITGILAEDLSQKSNLTLTEDLLLKYPELNKSGYYFEDLASDEKNKPLPADVSGCQRYMNQIYSAEHIIKNWRLRLYSSTDLPSLMPSLEAGRREIIEVIINKRN
;
A
#
# COMPACT_ATOMS: atom_id res chain seq x y z
N MET A 1 27.40 35.41 -19.56
CA MET A 1 25.98 35.05 -19.79
C MET A 1 25.17 36.34 -19.75
N LYS A 2 24.35 36.65 -20.76
CA LYS A 2 23.61 37.93 -20.82
C LYS A 2 22.44 37.92 -19.82
N LEU A 3 22.14 39.08 -19.21
CA LEU A 3 21.06 39.24 -18.21
C LEU A 3 19.70 38.74 -18.74
N GLU A 4 19.41 38.99 -20.02
CA GLU A 4 18.20 38.53 -20.71
C GLU A 4 18.09 37.00 -20.75
N THR A 5 19.21 36.29 -20.90
CA THR A 5 19.26 34.81 -20.87
C THR A 5 18.96 34.27 -19.46
N ILE A 6 19.39 34.97 -18.41
CA ILE A 6 19.10 34.60 -17.02
C ILE A 6 17.61 34.76 -16.72
N VAL A 7 17.03 35.92 -17.08
CA VAL A 7 15.61 36.22 -16.83
C VAL A 7 14.67 35.28 -17.58
N THR A 8 14.96 35.00 -18.85
CA THR A 8 14.15 34.06 -19.66
C THR A 8 14.22 32.63 -19.13
N THR A 9 15.40 32.17 -18.71
CA THR A 9 15.58 30.83 -18.14
C THR A 9 14.83 30.69 -16.80
N LEU A 10 14.94 31.70 -15.92
CA LEU A 10 14.19 31.73 -14.65
C LEU A 10 12.67 31.74 -14.89
N SER A 11 12.19 32.53 -15.85
CA SER A 11 10.77 32.57 -16.20
C SER A 11 10.28 31.22 -16.74
N MET A 12 11.09 30.53 -17.55
CA MET A 12 10.73 29.22 -18.11
C MET A 12 10.67 28.14 -17.02
N ILE A 13 11.63 28.14 -16.09
CA ILE A 13 11.62 27.24 -14.93
C ILE A 13 10.38 27.50 -14.07
N ALA A 14 10.09 28.76 -13.76
CA ALA A 14 8.91 29.13 -12.96
C ALA A 14 7.60 28.68 -13.62
N ALA A 15 7.44 28.91 -14.93
CA ALA A 15 6.28 28.47 -15.68
C ALA A 15 6.14 26.94 -15.68
N ALA A 16 7.25 26.20 -15.88
CA ALA A 16 7.25 24.75 -15.83
C ALA A 16 6.87 24.23 -14.43
N SER A 17 7.40 24.82 -13.36
CA SER A 17 7.05 24.45 -11.98
C SER A 17 5.56 24.67 -11.67
N VAL A 18 5.00 25.81 -12.07
CA VAL A 18 3.55 26.09 -11.89
C VAL A 18 2.70 25.10 -12.68
N PHE A 19 3.06 24.82 -13.93
CA PHE A 19 2.36 23.84 -14.76
C PHE A 19 2.36 22.43 -14.13
N LEU A 20 3.51 21.96 -13.66
CA LEU A 20 3.63 20.66 -13.00
C LEU A 20 2.80 20.59 -11.71
N TYR A 21 2.79 21.67 -10.93
CA TYR A 21 1.96 21.76 -9.72
C TYR A 21 0.46 21.69 -10.02
N LEU A 22 -0.01 22.44 -11.01
CA LEU A 22 -1.42 22.44 -11.42
C LEU A 22 -1.83 21.06 -11.98
N LYS A 23 -0.99 20.46 -12.82
CA LYS A 23 -1.21 19.11 -13.36
C LYS A 23 -1.34 18.08 -12.24
N LYS A 24 -0.46 18.13 -11.23
CA LYS A 24 -0.51 17.23 -10.06
C LYS A 24 -1.84 17.38 -9.31
N ARG A 25 -2.24 18.61 -8.98
CA ARG A 25 -3.51 18.93 -8.30
C ARG A 25 -4.73 18.44 -9.09
N TYR A 26 -4.73 18.66 -10.40
CA TYR A 26 -5.80 18.21 -11.29
C TYR A 26 -5.93 16.68 -11.30
N ASN A 27 -4.81 15.97 -11.48
CA ASN A 27 -4.79 14.51 -11.45
C ASN A 27 -5.24 13.96 -10.09
N GLN A 28 -4.77 14.57 -8.99
CA GLN A 28 -5.19 14.17 -7.65
C GLN A 28 -6.71 14.29 -7.47
N ARG A 29 -7.32 15.36 -7.97
CA ARG A 29 -8.78 15.54 -7.94
C ARG A 29 -9.51 14.45 -8.72
N LEU A 30 -9.07 14.15 -9.95
CA LEU A 30 -9.66 13.09 -10.76
C LEU A 30 -9.59 11.73 -10.08
N TRP A 31 -8.46 11.41 -9.45
CA TRP A 31 -8.30 10.15 -8.72
C TRP A 31 -9.18 10.08 -7.48
N ASN A 32 -9.29 11.17 -6.72
CA ASN A 32 -10.21 11.24 -5.58
C ASN A 32 -11.67 11.00 -6.02
N GLU A 33 -12.09 11.59 -7.14
CA GLU A 33 -13.43 11.38 -7.72
C GLU A 33 -13.63 9.93 -8.18
N ALA A 34 -12.65 9.34 -8.87
CA ALA A 34 -12.70 7.95 -9.32
C ALA A 34 -12.75 6.95 -8.15
N MET A 35 -12.03 7.23 -7.07
CA MET A 35 -12.01 6.41 -5.86
C MET A 35 -13.30 6.49 -5.06
N ALA A 36 -13.97 7.65 -5.06
CA ALA A 36 -15.24 7.86 -4.39
C ALA A 36 -16.44 7.21 -5.12
N ASN A 37 -16.22 6.61 -6.30
CA ASN A 37 -17.27 5.90 -7.02
C ASN A 37 -17.88 4.79 -6.12
N PRO A 38 -19.24 4.71 -6.03
CA PRO A 38 -19.94 3.70 -5.25
C PRO A 38 -19.48 2.25 -5.45
N ASP A 39 -18.98 1.91 -6.63
CA ASP A 39 -18.56 0.55 -6.98
C ASP A 39 -17.27 0.11 -6.27
N HIS A 40 -16.43 1.06 -5.83
CA HIS A 40 -15.11 0.77 -5.27
C HIS A 40 -14.93 1.41 -3.90
N GLN A 41 -15.34 2.68 -3.76
CA GLN A 41 -15.18 3.52 -2.59
C GLN A 41 -13.81 3.38 -1.92
N LEU A 42 -12.74 3.28 -2.73
CA LEU A 42 -11.39 3.05 -2.22
C LEU A 42 -10.98 4.24 -1.36
N GLN A 43 -10.67 4.00 -0.10
CA GLN A 43 -10.27 5.05 0.83
C GLN A 43 -9.14 4.58 1.73
N THR A 44 -8.51 5.53 2.42
CA THR A 44 -7.53 5.16 3.45
C THR A 44 -8.23 4.35 4.54
N GLY A 45 -7.63 3.22 4.91
CA GLY A 45 -8.20 2.26 5.85
C GLY A 45 -9.06 1.16 5.23
N SER A 46 -9.34 1.19 3.92
CA SER A 46 -10.01 0.08 3.22
C SER A 46 -9.19 -1.19 3.27
N PHE A 47 -9.87 -2.33 3.19
CA PHE A 47 -9.28 -3.65 3.06
C PHE A 47 -9.46 -4.17 1.64
N ILE A 48 -8.38 -4.64 1.01
CA ILE A 48 -8.39 -5.20 -0.33
C ILE A 48 -8.12 -6.70 -0.22
N PHE A 49 -9.08 -7.49 -0.69
CA PHE A 49 -9.01 -8.94 -0.73
C PHE A 49 -8.62 -9.37 -2.13
N SER A 50 -7.56 -10.16 -2.24
CA SER A 50 -7.00 -10.57 -3.52
C SER A 50 -6.55 -12.02 -3.54
N LYS A 51 -6.55 -12.60 -4.74
CA LYS A 51 -6.01 -13.93 -5.00
C LYS A 51 -5.07 -13.93 -6.19
N ARG A 52 -4.08 -14.82 -6.15
CA ARG A 52 -3.13 -15.06 -7.23
C ARG A 52 -3.09 -16.53 -7.55
N ASN A 53 -3.41 -16.88 -8.80
CA ASN A 53 -3.24 -18.24 -9.29
C ASN A 53 -1.81 -18.42 -9.77
N GLU A 54 -1.07 -19.32 -9.16
CA GLU A 54 0.26 -19.70 -9.59
C GLU A 54 0.17 -20.82 -10.62
N VAL A 55 0.49 -20.49 -11.88
CA VAL A 55 0.27 -21.40 -13.02
C VAL A 55 1.12 -22.67 -12.91
N GLN A 56 2.34 -22.55 -12.36
CA GLN A 56 3.29 -23.67 -12.29
C GLN A 56 2.92 -24.67 -11.18
N SER A 57 2.55 -24.20 -9.99
CA SER A 57 2.19 -25.05 -8.85
C SER A 57 0.69 -25.40 -8.80
N LYS A 58 -0.15 -24.71 -9.58
CA LYS A 58 -1.63 -24.72 -9.48
C LYS A 58 -2.14 -24.30 -8.10
N GLU A 59 -1.31 -23.63 -7.31
CA GLU A 59 -1.69 -23.12 -6.00
C GLU A 59 -2.39 -21.76 -6.14
N ILE A 60 -3.31 -21.49 -5.21
CA ILE A 60 -3.96 -20.19 -5.08
C ILE A 60 -3.40 -19.52 -3.83
N HIS A 61 -2.77 -18.37 -4.03
CA HIS A 61 -2.27 -17.54 -2.94
C HIS A 61 -3.29 -16.47 -2.61
N TYR A 62 -3.72 -16.42 -1.36
CA TYR A 62 -4.65 -15.41 -0.86
C TYR A 62 -3.90 -14.30 -0.13
N SER A 63 -4.34 -13.07 -0.28
CA SER A 63 -3.73 -11.92 0.38
C SER A 63 -4.78 -10.87 0.74
N ILE A 64 -4.63 -10.31 1.93
CA ILE A 64 -5.49 -9.25 2.44
C ILE A 64 -4.59 -8.05 2.70
N PHE A 65 -4.91 -6.93 2.08
CA PHE A 65 -4.16 -5.69 2.24
C PHE A 65 -4.98 -4.65 2.95
N LYS A 66 -4.32 -3.79 3.71
CA LYS A 66 -4.89 -2.55 4.22
C LYS A 66 -4.34 -1.37 3.43
N VAL A 67 -5.22 -0.46 3.02
CA VAL A 67 -4.84 0.81 2.41
C VAL A 67 -4.32 1.73 3.51
N VAL A 68 -3.01 1.92 3.56
CA VAL A 68 -2.36 2.73 4.60
C VAL A 68 -2.35 4.20 4.21
N ARG A 69 -2.25 4.48 2.91
CA ARG A 69 -2.19 5.85 2.38
C ARG A 69 -2.59 5.90 0.91
N ILE A 70 -3.21 7.01 0.52
CA ILE A 70 -3.50 7.36 -0.87
C ILE A 70 -2.87 8.73 -1.17
N ASP A 71 -2.12 8.83 -2.27
CA ASP A 71 -1.55 10.08 -2.78
C ASP A 71 -1.79 10.17 -4.30
N GLY A 72 -2.98 10.62 -4.69
CA GLY A 72 -3.39 10.69 -6.09
C GLY A 72 -3.46 9.30 -6.73
N GLU A 73 -2.58 9.04 -7.69
CA GLU A 73 -2.52 7.74 -8.39
C GLU A 73 -1.78 6.64 -7.60
N TYR A 74 -1.12 7.00 -6.49
CA TYR A 74 -0.29 6.10 -5.70
C TYR A 74 -1.05 5.60 -4.47
N VAL A 75 -1.23 4.29 -4.36
CA VAL A 75 -1.92 3.64 -3.25
C VAL A 75 -0.91 2.79 -2.46
N LYS A 76 -0.60 3.18 -1.22
CA LYS A 76 0.26 2.36 -0.35
C LYS A 76 -0.58 1.29 0.34
N LEU A 77 -0.22 0.05 0.10
CA LEU A 77 -0.84 -1.11 0.73
C LEU A 77 0.11 -1.73 1.74
N SER A 78 -0.44 -2.31 2.80
CA SER A 78 0.30 -3.13 3.75
C SER A 78 -0.40 -4.48 3.90
N ASN A 79 0.37 -5.56 3.84
CA ASN A 79 -0.18 -6.91 3.91
C ASN A 79 -0.56 -7.25 5.36
N ILE A 80 -1.75 -7.82 5.55
CA ILE A 80 -2.21 -8.29 6.85
C ILE A 80 -1.58 -9.64 7.14
N ARG A 81 -0.89 -9.71 8.27
CA ARG A 81 -0.20 -10.91 8.76
C ARG A 81 -0.72 -11.29 10.13
N GLN A 82 -0.46 -12.52 10.55
CA GLN A 82 -0.75 -12.97 11.90
C GLN A 82 0.55 -13.41 12.57
N PHE A 83 0.74 -13.05 13.83
CA PHE A 83 1.81 -13.67 14.64
C PHE A 83 1.50 -15.16 14.84
N PRO A 84 2.52 -16.03 14.82
CA PRO A 84 2.31 -17.44 15.16
C PRO A 84 1.78 -17.55 16.59
N GLY A 85 0.70 -18.31 16.77
CA GLY A 85 0.13 -18.57 18.09
C GLY A 85 1.12 -19.29 19.01
N LYS A 86 0.99 -19.11 20.33
CA LYS A 86 1.81 -19.84 21.31
C LYS A 86 1.67 -21.35 21.07
N GLY A 87 2.78 -22.01 20.75
CA GLY A 87 2.84 -23.46 20.50
C GLY A 87 2.80 -23.89 19.02
N ASN A 88 2.55 -22.97 18.08
CA ASN A 88 2.66 -23.26 16.66
C ASN A 88 4.09 -22.94 16.19
N SER A 89 4.70 -23.87 15.46
CA SER A 89 6.03 -23.65 14.89
C SER A 89 6.04 -22.40 14.02
N VAL A 90 7.16 -21.67 14.10
CA VAL A 90 7.47 -20.49 13.30
C VAL A 90 7.60 -20.92 11.85
N ASN A 91 6.50 -21.18 11.17
CA ASN A 91 6.51 -21.26 9.72
C ASN A 91 6.47 -19.82 9.22
N THR A 92 7.66 -19.35 8.83
CA THR A 92 7.94 -18.05 8.18
C THR A 92 7.14 -17.81 6.90
N ASN A 93 6.34 -18.79 6.46
CA ASN A 93 5.39 -18.71 5.38
C ASN A 93 3.98 -18.94 5.94
N PHE A 94 3.42 -18.00 6.71
CA PHE A 94 1.98 -17.97 6.94
C PHE A 94 1.31 -17.76 5.57
N LEU A 95 1.04 -18.87 4.88
CA LEU A 95 0.21 -18.89 3.69
C LEU A 95 -1.23 -18.83 4.18
N MET A 96 -1.88 -17.71 3.89
CA MET A 96 -3.29 -17.52 4.15
C MET A 96 -4.08 -18.63 3.44
N THR A 97 -4.71 -19.52 4.21
CA THR A 97 -5.57 -20.56 3.63
C THR A 97 -6.86 -19.95 3.11
N ALA A 98 -7.54 -20.62 2.17
CA ALA A 98 -8.82 -20.16 1.63
C ALA A 98 -9.87 -19.99 2.75
N GLU A 99 -9.96 -20.96 3.67
CA GLU A 99 -10.91 -20.90 4.80
C GLU A 99 -10.65 -19.69 5.71
N HIS A 100 -9.38 -19.45 6.03
CA HIS A 100 -8.97 -18.34 6.88
C HIS A 100 -9.22 -16.99 6.19
N TYR A 101 -8.91 -16.90 4.90
CA TYR A 101 -9.19 -15.74 4.06
C TYR A 101 -10.69 -15.41 4.02
N GLU A 102 -11.54 -16.41 3.75
CA GLU A 102 -12.99 -16.25 3.72
C GLU A 102 -13.56 -15.85 5.09
N SER A 103 -13.03 -16.46 6.16
CA SER A 103 -13.42 -16.11 7.54
C SER A 103 -13.12 -14.64 7.86
N ILE A 104 -11.92 -14.15 7.54
CA ILE A 104 -11.58 -12.73 7.72
C ILE A 104 -12.45 -11.86 6.81
N LYS A 105 -12.65 -12.24 5.54
CA LYS A 105 -13.45 -11.46 4.57
C LYS A 105 -14.86 -11.18 5.09
N ASN A 106 -15.50 -12.20 5.66
CA ASN A 106 -16.86 -12.07 6.19
C ASN A 106 -16.93 -11.31 7.52
N ASN A 107 -15.84 -11.26 8.28
CA ASN A 107 -15.81 -10.70 9.64
C ASN A 107 -14.86 -9.50 9.79
N ILE A 108 -14.36 -8.91 8.70
CA ILE A 108 -13.28 -7.91 8.74
C ILE A 108 -13.59 -6.67 9.60
N GLN A 109 -14.87 -6.36 9.80
CA GLN A 109 -15.32 -5.26 10.65
C GLN A 109 -15.20 -5.58 12.15
N GLN A 110 -15.21 -6.86 12.52
CA GLN A 110 -15.14 -7.36 13.89
C GLN A 110 -13.72 -7.80 14.26
N VAL A 111 -12.92 -8.22 13.27
CA VAL A 111 -11.53 -8.63 13.49
C VAL A 111 -10.68 -7.40 13.82
N VAL A 112 -10.06 -7.41 15.00
CA VAL A 112 -9.07 -6.40 15.38
C VAL A 112 -7.80 -6.65 14.57
N ILE A 113 -7.32 -5.64 13.84
CA ILE A 113 -6.08 -5.71 13.08
C ILE A 113 -5.21 -4.52 13.47
N THR A 114 -4.08 -4.80 14.09
CA THR A 114 -3.25 -3.79 14.76
C THR A 114 -2.22 -3.20 13.80
N GLY A 115 -2.13 -1.87 13.74
CA GLY A 115 -1.08 -1.19 13.00
C GLY A 115 0.20 -1.14 13.84
N ILE A 116 1.28 -1.69 13.33
CA ILE A 116 2.60 -1.70 13.99
C ILE A 116 3.58 -0.91 13.13
N LEU A 117 4.40 -0.06 13.74
CA LEU A 117 5.42 0.66 12.98
C LEU A 117 6.51 -0.31 12.51
N ALA A 118 7.04 -0.09 11.31
CA ALA A 118 8.07 -0.96 10.73
C ALA A 118 9.32 -1.08 11.63
N GLU A 119 9.66 -0.02 12.38
CA GLU A 119 10.78 -0.01 13.33
C GLU A 119 10.59 -0.92 14.55
N ASP A 120 9.33 -1.19 14.92
CA ASP A 120 8.97 -2.08 16.03
C ASP A 120 8.90 -3.55 15.61
N LEU A 121 8.88 -3.82 14.30
CA LEU A 121 8.99 -5.16 13.77
C LEU A 121 10.48 -5.51 13.64
N SER A 122 10.93 -6.48 14.43
CA SER A 122 12.33 -6.91 14.38
C SER A 122 12.70 -7.37 12.95
N GLN A 123 13.84 -6.94 12.42
CA GLN A 123 14.35 -7.36 11.10
C GLN A 123 14.69 -8.86 10.99
N LYS A 124 14.46 -9.64 12.05
CA LYS A 124 14.74 -11.08 12.05
C LYS A 124 13.60 -11.82 11.37
N SER A 125 13.97 -12.78 10.54
CA SER A 125 13.07 -13.66 9.76
C SER A 125 12.00 -14.39 10.58
N ASN A 126 12.11 -14.40 11.91
CA ASN A 126 11.22 -15.09 12.84
C ASN A 126 10.51 -14.07 13.74
N LEU A 127 9.50 -13.39 13.20
CA LEU A 127 8.64 -12.50 13.96
C LEU A 127 7.84 -13.32 14.99
N THR A 128 8.20 -13.16 16.26
CA THR A 128 7.49 -13.74 17.41
C THR A 128 6.83 -12.61 18.20
N LEU A 129 5.67 -12.90 18.77
CA LEU A 129 4.96 -11.95 19.62
C LEU A 129 5.68 -11.83 20.97
N THR A 130 6.43 -10.75 21.16
CA THR A 130 7.18 -10.48 22.40
C THR A 130 6.34 -9.74 23.43
N GLU A 131 6.72 -9.83 24.71
CA GLU A 131 6.08 -9.05 25.78
C GLU A 131 6.20 -7.53 25.54
N ASP A 132 7.36 -7.06 25.08
CA ASP A 132 7.58 -5.64 24.74
C ASP A 132 6.61 -5.15 23.66
N LEU A 133 6.40 -5.97 22.62
CA LEU A 133 5.48 -5.64 21.54
C LEU A 133 4.02 -5.63 22.03
N LEU A 134 3.66 -6.56 22.93
CA LEU A 134 2.33 -6.59 23.56
C LEU A 134 2.09 -5.41 24.50
N LEU A 135 3.12 -4.94 25.21
CA LEU A 135 3.02 -3.75 26.04
C LEU A 135 2.77 -2.50 25.18
N LYS A 136 3.44 -2.38 24.03
CA LYS A 136 3.27 -1.26 23.10
C LYS A 136 1.97 -1.34 22.29
N TYR A 137 1.56 -2.56 21.93
CA TYR A 137 0.40 -2.85 21.08
C TYR A 137 -0.53 -3.88 21.73
N PRO A 138 -1.26 -3.53 22.79
CA PRO A 138 -2.06 -4.48 23.57
C PRO A 138 -3.20 -5.13 22.77
N GLU A 139 -3.67 -4.46 21.72
CA GLU A 139 -4.70 -4.98 20.81
C GLU A 139 -4.28 -6.26 20.07
N LEU A 140 -2.97 -6.54 19.98
CA LEU A 140 -2.46 -7.80 19.43
C LEU A 140 -2.93 -9.01 20.24
N ASN A 141 -3.21 -8.88 21.53
CA ASN A 141 -3.75 -9.98 22.34
C ASN A 141 -5.14 -10.43 21.90
N LYS A 142 -5.89 -9.61 21.16
CA LYS A 142 -7.26 -9.94 20.75
C LYS A 142 -7.30 -10.89 19.55
N SER A 143 -6.34 -10.77 18.62
CA SER A 143 -6.39 -11.49 17.35
C SER A 143 -5.03 -11.93 16.80
N GLY A 144 -3.94 -11.30 17.24
CA GLY A 144 -2.61 -11.46 16.67
C GLY A 144 -2.45 -10.93 15.24
N TYR A 145 -3.49 -10.37 14.61
CA TYR A 145 -3.37 -9.78 13.27
C TYR A 145 -2.75 -8.40 13.32
N TYR A 146 -1.86 -8.15 12.38
CA TYR A 146 -1.18 -6.88 12.25
C TYR A 146 -0.93 -6.50 10.78
N PHE A 147 -0.63 -5.24 10.57
CA PHE A 147 -0.09 -4.70 9.33
C PHE A 147 1.02 -3.69 9.67
N GLU A 148 1.97 -3.52 8.76
CA GLU A 148 2.97 -2.45 8.87
C GLU A 148 2.30 -1.11 8.59
N ASP A 149 2.16 -0.26 9.61
CA ASP A 149 1.58 1.07 9.52
C ASP A 149 2.67 2.13 9.38
N LEU A 150 2.28 3.32 8.93
CA LEU A 150 3.13 4.50 8.91
C LEU A 150 3.01 5.27 10.23
N ALA A 151 4.08 5.94 10.62
CA ALA A 151 4.01 6.93 11.69
C ALA A 151 3.04 8.06 11.29
N SER A 152 2.39 8.69 12.28
CA SER A 152 1.36 9.70 12.04
C SER A 152 1.85 10.88 11.21
N ASP A 153 3.11 11.27 11.37
CA ASP A 153 3.74 12.33 10.60
C ASP A 153 4.06 11.92 9.15
N GLU A 154 4.20 10.62 8.86
CA GLU A 154 4.47 10.09 7.52
C GLU A 154 3.21 9.90 6.67
N LYS A 155 2.04 9.73 7.29
CA LYS A 155 0.77 9.52 6.58
C LYS A 155 0.42 10.68 5.64
N ASN A 156 0.90 11.89 5.93
CA ASN A 156 0.60 13.11 5.17
C ASN A 156 1.81 13.73 4.46
N LYS A 157 3.02 13.18 4.61
CA LYS A 157 4.23 13.73 3.96
C LYS A 157 4.14 13.55 2.44
N PRO A 158 4.41 14.54 1.59
CA PRO A 158 4.44 14.31 0.14
C PRO A 158 5.46 13.22 -0.25
N LEU A 159 5.29 12.64 -1.44
CA LEU A 159 6.31 11.76 -2.04
C LEU A 159 7.72 12.37 -1.90
N PRO A 160 8.74 11.57 -1.53
CA PRO A 160 10.13 12.03 -1.46
C PRO A 160 10.57 12.65 -2.80
N ALA A 161 11.36 13.72 -2.74
CA ALA A 161 11.84 14.40 -3.94
C ALA A 161 13.11 13.74 -4.53
N ASP A 162 13.86 13.01 -3.70
CA ASP A 162 15.09 12.34 -4.10
C ASP A 162 14.85 10.89 -4.53
N VAL A 163 15.76 10.37 -5.35
CA VAL A 163 15.66 9.03 -5.94
C VAL A 163 15.71 7.92 -4.88
N SER A 164 16.58 8.06 -3.87
CA SER A 164 16.75 7.04 -2.83
C SER A 164 15.52 6.95 -1.92
N GLY A 165 14.97 8.11 -1.54
CA GLY A 165 13.71 8.24 -0.82
C GLY A 165 12.55 7.68 -1.61
N CYS A 166 12.47 7.99 -2.91
CA CYS A 166 11.45 7.42 -3.81
C CYS A 166 11.52 5.90 -3.86
N GLN A 167 12.71 5.32 -4.10
CA GLN A 167 12.87 3.87 -4.20
C GLN A 167 12.42 3.15 -2.92
N ARG A 168 12.79 3.68 -1.75
CA ARG A 168 12.35 3.14 -0.46
C ARG A 168 10.84 3.27 -0.27
N TYR A 169 10.28 4.41 -0.66
CA TYR A 169 8.85 4.68 -0.57
C TYR A 169 8.03 3.75 -1.46
N MET A 170 8.49 3.47 -2.68
CA MET A 170 7.80 2.69 -3.71
C MET A 170 7.59 1.21 -3.35
N ASN A 171 8.26 0.72 -2.30
CA ASN A 171 7.93 -0.58 -1.72
C ASN A 171 6.45 -0.59 -1.29
N GLN A 172 5.68 -1.51 -1.89
CA GLN A 172 4.24 -1.68 -1.69
C GLN A 172 3.37 -0.49 -2.12
N ILE A 173 3.81 0.29 -3.12
CA ILE A 173 2.97 1.30 -3.78
C ILE A 173 2.34 0.69 -5.04
N TYR A 174 1.02 0.80 -5.13
CA TYR A 174 0.20 0.23 -6.18
C TYR A 174 -0.53 1.31 -6.99
N SER A 175 -0.82 1.01 -8.24
CA SER A 175 -1.54 1.91 -9.16
C SER A 175 -3.03 1.98 -8.81
N ALA A 176 -3.51 3.18 -8.46
CA ALA A 176 -4.93 3.47 -8.30
C ALA A 176 -5.74 3.08 -9.54
N GLU A 177 -5.20 3.36 -10.73
CA GLU A 177 -5.86 3.01 -12.00
C GLU A 177 -6.16 1.51 -12.09
N HIS A 178 -5.18 0.68 -11.75
CA HIS A 178 -5.33 -0.76 -11.87
C HIS A 178 -6.25 -1.33 -10.81
N ILE A 179 -6.24 -0.76 -9.60
CA ILE A 179 -7.16 -1.15 -8.54
C ILE A 179 -8.59 -0.82 -8.95
N ILE A 180 -8.84 0.40 -9.43
CA ILE A 180 -10.19 0.91 -9.69
C ILE A 180 -10.73 0.42 -11.05
N LYS A 181 -9.96 0.53 -12.13
CA LYS A 181 -10.49 0.19 -13.46
C LYS A 181 -10.36 -1.29 -13.79
N ASN A 182 -9.29 -1.92 -13.31
CA ASN A 182 -8.90 -3.25 -13.77
C ASN A 182 -9.09 -4.34 -12.70
N TRP A 183 -9.51 -3.98 -11.48
CA TRP A 183 -9.64 -4.90 -10.34
C TRP A 183 -8.38 -5.75 -10.13
N ARG A 184 -7.21 -5.11 -10.24
CA ARG A 184 -5.91 -5.77 -10.16
C ARG A 184 -4.94 -4.99 -9.30
N LEU A 185 -4.14 -5.74 -8.55
CA LEU A 185 -3.00 -5.18 -7.85
C LEU A 185 -1.82 -5.09 -8.82
N ARG A 186 -1.31 -3.87 -8.98
CA ARG A 186 -0.12 -3.60 -9.79
C ARG A 186 0.84 -2.71 -9.05
N LEU A 187 1.97 -3.29 -8.66
CA LEU A 187 3.05 -2.62 -7.95
C LEU A 187 3.83 -1.69 -8.90
N TYR A 188 4.19 -0.50 -8.43
CA TYR A 188 5.17 0.35 -9.12
C TYR A 188 6.58 -0.26 -8.94
N SER A 189 7.33 -0.42 -10.02
CA SER A 189 8.71 -0.91 -9.95
C SER A 189 9.65 0.21 -9.48
N SER A 190 10.73 -0.15 -8.80
CA SER A 190 11.81 0.78 -8.44
C SER A 190 12.57 1.34 -9.65
N THR A 191 12.38 0.76 -10.84
CA THR A 191 12.86 1.27 -12.13
C THR A 191 12.01 2.43 -12.67
N ASP A 192 10.89 2.72 -12.03
CA ASP A 192 9.88 3.66 -12.48
C ASP A 192 10.05 5.02 -11.79
N LEU A 193 11.10 5.75 -12.16
CA LEU A 193 11.31 7.14 -11.74
C LEU A 193 10.30 8.10 -12.42
N PRO A 194 9.98 9.27 -11.83
CA PRO A 194 8.82 10.11 -12.15
C PRO A 194 8.74 10.75 -13.55
N SER A 195 9.64 10.44 -14.48
CA SER A 195 9.64 10.99 -15.85
C SER A 195 9.31 9.97 -16.93
N LEU A 196 9.16 8.69 -16.60
CA LEU A 196 8.74 7.65 -17.52
C LEU A 196 7.66 6.88 -16.79
N MET A 197 6.45 6.85 -17.39
CA MET A 197 5.37 6.00 -16.90
C MET A 197 5.96 4.63 -16.54
N PRO A 198 5.61 4.08 -15.37
CA PRO A 198 6.19 2.84 -14.92
C PRO A 198 6.21 1.81 -16.04
N SER A 199 7.39 1.21 -16.26
CA SER A 199 7.50 -0.01 -17.04
C SER A 199 6.79 -1.06 -16.20
N LEU A 200 5.50 -1.14 -16.43
CA LEU A 200 4.63 -1.94 -15.61
C LEU A 200 5.10 -3.40 -15.69
N GLU A 201 5.59 -3.98 -14.60
CA GLU A 201 6.03 -5.38 -14.63
C GLU A 201 4.92 -6.24 -15.24
N ALA A 202 5.31 -7.18 -16.11
CA ALA A 202 4.45 -8.30 -16.50
C ALA A 202 4.34 -9.27 -15.31
N GLY A 203 3.95 -8.75 -14.16
CA GLY A 203 4.24 -9.34 -12.86
C GLY A 203 2.98 -9.52 -12.05
N ARG A 204 2.58 -10.78 -11.91
CA ARG A 204 1.59 -11.33 -10.97
C ARG A 204 0.13 -10.98 -11.28
N ARG A 205 -0.64 -12.00 -11.69
CA ARG A 205 -2.08 -11.93 -11.92
C ARG A 205 -2.85 -11.89 -10.60
N GLU A 206 -2.52 -10.95 -9.71
CA GLU A 206 -3.30 -10.69 -8.51
C GLU A 206 -4.60 -9.98 -8.89
N ILE A 207 -5.70 -10.70 -8.72
CA ILE A 207 -7.03 -10.21 -9.00
C ILE A 207 -7.65 -9.81 -7.67
N ILE A 208 -8.18 -8.60 -7.62
CA ILE A 208 -8.96 -8.11 -6.48
C ILE A 208 -10.33 -8.78 -6.56
N GLU A 209 -10.73 -9.43 -5.48
CA GLU A 209 -12.05 -10.02 -5.36
C GLU A 209 -13.06 -9.05 -4.74
N VAL A 210 -12.63 -8.30 -3.73
CA VAL A 210 -13.49 -7.31 -3.07
C VAL A 210 -12.65 -6.23 -2.37
N ILE A 211 -13.22 -5.04 -2.27
CA ILE A 211 -12.73 -3.94 -1.45
C ILE A 211 -13.77 -3.71 -0.35
N ILE A 212 -13.35 -3.73 0.92
CA ILE A 212 -14.23 -3.54 2.07
C ILE A 212 -13.78 -2.32 2.87
N ASN A 213 -14.67 -1.34 3.00
CA ASN A 213 -14.42 -0.14 3.79
C ASN A 213 -14.71 -0.37 5.26
N LYS A 214 -13.83 0.10 6.15
CA LYS A 214 -14.12 0.13 7.58
C LYS A 214 -15.35 1.01 7.81
N ARG A 215 -16.37 0.48 8.50
CA ARG A 215 -17.51 1.29 8.95
C ARG A 215 -17.01 2.21 10.06
N ASN A 216 -17.26 3.52 9.90
CA ASN A 216 -17.01 4.50 10.96
C ASN A 216 -17.99 4.29 12.12
#